data_AF-A0AA50U4P3-F1
#
_entry.id   AF-A0AA50U4P3-F1
#
_cell.length_a   1.000
_cell.length_b   1.000
_cell.length_c   1.000
_cell.angle_alpha   90.00
_cell.angle_beta   90.00
_cell.angle_gamma   90.00
#
_symmetry.space_group_name_H-M   'P 1'
#
loop_
_entity.id
_entity.type
_entity.pdbx_description
1 polymer ?
#
loop_
_entity_poly.entity_id
_entity_poly.type
_entity_poly.pdbx_seq_one_letter_code
_entity_poly.pdbx_strand_id
1 'polypeptide(L)'
;AKYLGSMAAPGEPVGLLAAQSIGEPSTQMTLNTFHFAGRGDMNVTLGIPRLREILMTASAKLKTPSLEIPFRSDLSNINKKAERLRLKMNRVTVSDVLEKIDVQCEFAINENRQLKTKMRFTFLPHSQYKTQYAVKPPQIIKHMQNNFFNEMFTIIRKQAKTICG
;
A
#
# COMPACT_ATOMS: atom_id res chain seq x y z
N ALA A 1 -26.90 -9.13 45.73
CA ALA A 1 -25.89 -8.81 46.76
C ALA A 1 -24.50 -8.55 46.17
N LYS A 2 -23.89 -9.49 45.44
CA LYS A 2 -22.51 -9.36 44.94
C LYS A 2 -22.25 -8.15 44.01
N TYR A 3 -23.18 -7.81 43.12
CA TYR A 3 -23.06 -6.64 42.22
C TYR A 3 -22.92 -5.31 42.97
N LEU A 4 -23.75 -5.08 44.00
CA LEU A 4 -23.73 -3.85 44.79
C LEU A 4 -22.42 -3.67 45.58
N GLY A 5 -21.77 -4.78 45.96
CA GLY A 5 -20.47 -4.76 46.65
C GLY A 5 -19.24 -4.71 45.73
N SER A 6 -19.43 -4.65 44.41
CA SER A 6 -18.34 -4.59 43.42
C SER A 6 -18.32 -3.27 42.64
N MET A 7 -19.07 -2.26 43.09
CA MET A 7 -19.03 -0.93 42.50
C MET A 7 -17.75 -0.20 42.94
N ALA A 8 -17.17 0.57 42.04
CA ALA A 8 -16.02 1.42 42.34
C ALA A 8 -16.39 2.47 43.40
N ALA A 9 -15.46 2.76 44.32
CA ALA A 9 -15.71 3.70 45.40
C ALA A 9 -15.67 5.15 44.86
N PRO A 10 -16.56 6.05 45.33
CA PRO A 10 -16.45 7.46 45.02
C PRO A 10 -15.09 8.02 45.46
N GLY A 11 -14.41 8.77 44.58
CA GLY A 11 -13.10 9.37 44.85
C GLY A 11 -11.90 8.49 44.50
N GLU A 12 -12.10 7.28 43.98
CA GLU A 12 -11.02 6.41 43.51
C GLU A 12 -10.27 7.03 42.31
N PRO A 13 -8.93 7.04 42.29
CA PRO A 13 -8.13 7.66 41.23
C PRO A 13 -8.07 6.78 39.96
N VAL A 14 -9.22 6.57 39.33
CA VAL A 14 -9.38 5.69 38.15
C VAL A 14 -8.51 6.09 36.96
N GLY A 15 -8.18 7.38 36.82
CA GLY A 15 -7.30 7.86 35.75
C GLY A 15 -5.84 7.39 35.90
N LEU A 16 -5.31 7.39 37.13
CA LEU A 16 -3.96 6.91 37.41
C LEU A 16 -3.88 5.38 37.23
N LEU A 17 -4.89 4.67 37.74
CA LEU A 17 -5.01 3.23 37.60
C LEU A 17 -5.11 2.81 36.13
N ALA A 18 -5.90 3.52 35.32
CA ALA A 18 -6.01 3.26 33.88
C ALA A 18 -4.68 3.51 33.15
N ALA A 19 -3.97 4.59 33.49
CA ALA A 19 -2.68 4.91 32.87
C ALA A 19 -1.61 3.83 33.17
N GLN A 20 -1.52 3.37 34.42
CA GLN A 20 -0.61 2.28 34.80
C GLN A 20 -0.99 0.95 34.12
N SER A 21 -2.30 0.64 34.12
CA SER A 21 -2.84 -0.58 33.51
C SER A 21 -2.58 -0.69 32.01
N ILE A 22 -2.38 0.44 31.31
CA ILE A 22 -1.96 0.45 29.90
C ILE A 22 -0.42 0.48 29.82
N GLY A 23 0.23 1.36 30.57
CA GLY A 23 1.67 1.63 30.44
C GLY A 23 2.57 0.42 30.72
N GLU A 24 2.37 -0.24 31.86
CA GLU A 24 3.18 -1.38 32.29
C GLU A 24 3.15 -2.56 31.29
N PRO A 25 1.98 -3.09 30.89
CA PRO A 25 1.93 -4.20 29.93
C PRO A 25 2.38 -3.80 28.53
N SER A 26 2.26 -2.52 28.14
CA SER A 26 2.70 -2.06 26.82
C SER A 26 4.20 -2.20 26.61
N THR A 27 4.99 -1.98 27.67
CA THR A 27 6.45 -2.21 27.63
C THR A 27 6.78 -3.70 27.46
N GLN A 28 6.06 -4.59 28.15
CA GLN A 28 6.22 -6.04 28.01
C GLN A 28 5.81 -6.53 26.62
N MET A 29 4.71 -6.01 26.07
CA MET A 29 4.22 -6.35 24.72
C MET A 29 5.26 -6.04 23.63
N THR A 30 6.09 -5.01 23.85
CA THR A 30 7.10 -4.59 22.87
C THR A 30 8.21 -5.62 22.74
N LEU A 31 8.69 -6.20 23.85
CA LEU A 31 9.69 -7.28 23.81
C LEU A 31 9.13 -8.52 23.09
N ASN A 32 7.89 -8.91 23.39
CA ASN A 32 7.23 -10.04 22.71
C ASN A 32 7.05 -9.76 21.20
N THR A 33 6.66 -8.53 20.85
CA THR A 33 6.44 -8.13 19.44
C THR A 33 7.74 -8.16 18.62
N PHE A 34 8.88 -7.73 19.17
CA PHE A 34 10.15 -7.77 18.43
C PHE A 34 10.62 -9.19 18.11
N HIS A 35 10.38 -10.15 19.02
CA HIS A 35 10.70 -11.56 18.76
C HIS A 35 9.80 -12.19 17.70
N PHE A 36 8.52 -11.81 17.63
CA PHE A 36 7.60 -12.26 16.58
C PHE A 36 7.81 -11.53 15.24
N ALA A 37 8.08 -10.23 15.25
CA ALA A 37 8.35 -9.42 14.06
C ALA A 37 9.67 -9.81 13.35
N GLY A 38 10.61 -10.43 14.08
CA GLY A 38 11.83 -11.03 13.51
C GLY A 38 11.58 -12.31 12.69
N ARG A 39 10.41 -12.94 12.82
CA ARG A 39 9.89 -13.94 11.86
C ARG A 39 8.96 -13.17 10.91
N GLY A 40 9.37 -12.98 9.66
CA GLY A 40 8.85 -11.98 8.71
C GLY A 40 7.37 -12.05 8.26
N ASP A 41 6.44 -12.49 9.10
CA ASP A 41 5.05 -12.77 8.73
C ASP A 41 4.06 -11.63 9.04
N MET A 42 4.46 -10.55 9.73
CA MET A 42 3.53 -9.47 10.11
C MET A 42 4.03 -8.08 9.72
N ASN A 43 3.62 -7.60 8.54
CA ASN A 43 3.83 -6.22 8.06
C ASN A 43 2.84 -5.21 8.68
N VAL A 44 2.59 -5.29 9.99
CA VAL A 44 1.71 -4.36 10.72
C VAL A 44 2.48 -3.68 11.84
N THR A 45 2.23 -2.39 12.08
CA THR A 45 2.74 -1.71 13.27
C THR A 45 2.12 -2.32 14.52
N LEU A 46 2.94 -2.93 15.38
CA LEU A 46 2.54 -3.57 16.63
C LEU A 46 3.29 -2.97 17.83
N GLY A 47 2.84 -3.27 19.04
CA GLY A 47 3.52 -2.85 20.28
C GLY A 47 3.39 -1.35 20.59
N ILE A 48 4.40 -0.82 21.29
CA ILE A 48 4.53 0.61 21.65
C ILE A 48 4.47 1.55 20.43
N PRO A 49 5.09 1.26 19.27
CA PRO A 49 4.97 2.11 18.08
C PRO A 49 3.51 2.36 17.67
N ARG A 50 2.65 1.35 17.73
CA ARG A 50 1.22 1.49 17.40
C ARG A 50 0.46 2.29 18.46
N LEU A 51 0.75 2.05 19.73
CA LEU A 51 0.15 2.81 20.83
C LEU A 51 0.52 4.30 20.77
N ARG A 52 1.76 4.63 20.41
CA ARG A 52 2.20 6.02 20.21
C ARG A 52 1.42 6.70 19.10
N GLU A 53 1.22 6.02 17.96
CA GLU A 53 0.45 6.56 16.84
C GLU A 53 -1.00 6.89 17.24
N ILE A 54 -1.63 6.01 18.03
CA ILE A 54 -3.03 6.14 18.45
C ILE A 54 -3.19 7.20 19.56
N LEU A 55 -2.42 7.09 20.64
CA LEU A 55 -2.65 7.84 21.87
C LEU A 55 -1.81 9.11 21.99
N MET A 56 -0.52 9.06 21.61
CA MET A 56 0.41 10.16 21.90
C MET A 56 0.41 11.20 20.79
N THR A 57 0.47 10.76 19.53
CA THR A 57 0.58 11.64 18.38
C THR A 57 -0.75 11.86 17.67
N ALA A 58 -1.74 10.98 17.89
CA ALA A 58 -3.02 10.99 17.18
C ALA A 58 -2.82 11.22 15.67
N SER A 59 -1.90 10.44 15.08
CA SER A 59 -1.39 10.75 13.74
C SER A 59 -2.48 10.62 12.68
N ALA A 60 -2.68 11.68 11.90
CA ALA A 60 -3.56 11.64 10.73
C ALA A 60 -3.04 10.69 9.62
N LYS A 61 -1.73 10.40 9.61
CA LYS A 61 -1.09 9.49 8.66
C LYS A 61 -0.47 8.32 9.42
N LEU A 62 -1.17 7.19 9.43
CA LEU A 62 -0.69 5.95 10.03
C LEU A 62 0.34 5.28 9.11
N LYS A 63 1.34 4.59 9.68
CA LYS A 63 2.38 3.92 8.87
C LYS A 63 1.85 2.72 8.11
N THR A 64 1.00 1.90 8.75
CA THR A 64 0.34 0.74 8.14
C THR A 64 -1.18 0.84 8.34
N PRO A 65 -1.89 1.63 7.53
CA PRO A 65 -3.35 1.71 7.61
C PRO A 65 -3.99 0.41 7.12
N SER A 66 -4.97 -0.11 7.86
CA SER A 66 -5.76 -1.27 7.48
C SER A 66 -7.25 -0.93 7.46
N LEU A 67 -8.00 -1.63 6.61
CA LEU A 67 -9.45 -1.49 6.48
C LEU A 67 -10.09 -2.87 6.41
N GLU A 68 -11.05 -3.14 7.29
CA GLU A 68 -11.89 -4.32 7.25
C GLU A 68 -13.23 -3.98 6.62
N ILE A 69 -13.65 -4.77 5.62
CA ILE A 69 -14.89 -4.54 4.87
C ILE A 69 -15.83 -5.72 5.13
N PRO A 70 -16.82 -5.58 6.04
CA PRO A 70 -17.78 -6.63 6.31
C PRO A 70 -18.75 -6.81 5.15
N PHE A 71 -19.11 -8.06 4.86
CA PHE A 71 -20.16 -8.39 3.88
C PHE A 71 -21.53 -8.41 4.54
N ARG A 72 -22.56 -7.98 3.82
CA ARG A 72 -23.94 -8.11 4.28
C ARG A 72 -24.35 -9.58 4.36
N SER A 73 -25.17 -9.91 5.35
CA SER A 73 -25.64 -11.28 5.65
C SER A 73 -26.59 -11.86 4.61
N ASP A 74 -27.21 -11.01 3.77
CA ASP A 74 -28.14 -11.40 2.70
C ASP A 74 -27.44 -11.89 1.42
N LEU A 75 -26.10 -11.83 1.37
CA LEU A 75 -25.34 -12.21 0.18
C LEU A 75 -25.04 -13.71 0.14
N SER A 76 -25.63 -14.41 -0.83
CA SER A 76 -25.17 -15.75 -1.21
C SER A 76 -23.81 -15.72 -1.92
N ASN A 77 -23.04 -16.81 -1.83
CA ASN A 77 -21.73 -17.00 -2.46
C ASN A 77 -20.68 -15.93 -2.10
N ILE A 78 -20.50 -15.66 -0.80
CA ILE A 78 -19.58 -14.64 -0.27
C ILE A 78 -18.16 -14.84 -0.81
N ASN A 79 -17.60 -16.05 -0.76
CA ASN A 79 -16.22 -16.32 -1.21
C ASN A 79 -15.95 -15.88 -2.66
N LYS A 80 -16.87 -16.17 -3.59
CA LYS A 80 -16.73 -15.76 -5.00
C LYS A 80 -16.84 -14.24 -5.17
N LYS A 81 -17.70 -13.58 -4.39
CA LYS A 81 -17.87 -12.12 -4.41
C LYS A 81 -16.67 -11.41 -3.79
N ALA A 82 -16.15 -11.94 -2.69
CA ALA A 82 -14.94 -11.46 -2.02
C ALA A 82 -13.75 -11.52 -2.97
N GLU A 83 -13.57 -12.64 -3.68
CA GLU A 83 -12.48 -12.76 -4.64
C GLU A 83 -12.59 -11.77 -5.80
N ARG A 84 -13.81 -11.56 -6.34
CA ARG A 84 -14.04 -10.53 -7.37
C ARG A 84 -13.76 -9.12 -6.85
N LEU A 85 -14.11 -8.84 -5.60
CA LEU A 85 -13.84 -7.55 -4.97
C LEU A 85 -12.34 -7.36 -4.76
N ARG A 86 -11.63 -8.39 -4.29
CA ARG A 86 -10.17 -8.41 -4.13
C ARG A 86 -9.47 -8.02 -5.43
N LEU A 87 -9.83 -8.66 -6.55
CA LEU A 87 -9.25 -8.36 -7.86
C LEU A 87 -9.51 -6.94 -8.35
N LYS A 88 -10.65 -6.36 -7.99
CA LYS A 88 -11.04 -4.98 -8.37
C LYS A 88 -10.37 -3.92 -7.50
N MET A 89 -10.19 -4.19 -6.21
CA MET A 89 -9.58 -3.26 -5.27
C MET A 89 -8.06 -3.31 -5.30
N ASN A 90 -7.47 -4.36 -5.87
CA ASN A 90 -6.02 -4.47 -6.00
C ASN A 90 -5.49 -3.39 -6.96
N ARG A 91 -4.58 -2.55 -6.46
CA ARG A 91 -3.92 -1.53 -7.28
C ARG A 91 -2.98 -2.23 -8.25
N VAL A 92 -3.05 -1.84 -9.52
CA VAL A 92 -2.18 -2.36 -10.57
C VAL A 92 -1.30 -1.24 -11.06
N THR A 93 0.01 -1.48 -11.09
CA THR A 93 1.00 -0.58 -11.68
C THR A 93 1.41 -1.10 -13.05
N VAL A 94 2.02 -0.24 -13.88
CA VAL A 94 2.54 -0.66 -15.20
C VAL A 94 3.57 -1.79 -15.03
N SER A 95 4.38 -1.76 -13.98
CA SER A 95 5.38 -2.79 -13.69
C SER A 95 4.78 -4.18 -13.49
N ASP A 96 3.55 -4.27 -12.96
CA ASP A 96 2.91 -5.56 -12.64
C ASP A 96 2.45 -6.32 -13.89
N VAL A 97 2.30 -5.61 -15.01
CA VAL A 97 1.80 -6.16 -16.29
C VAL A 97 2.84 -6.11 -17.41
N LEU A 98 4.01 -5.54 -17.13
CA LEU A 98 5.10 -5.34 -18.07
C LEU A 98 6.03 -6.56 -18.06
N GLU A 99 6.35 -7.07 -19.25
CA GLU A 99 7.30 -8.17 -19.42
C GLU A 99 8.73 -7.63 -19.55
N LYS A 100 8.93 -6.68 -20.48
CA LYS A 100 10.23 -6.04 -20.71
C LYS A 100 10.10 -4.71 -21.44
N ILE A 101 11.16 -3.91 -21.35
CA ILE A 101 11.32 -2.68 -22.12
C ILE A 101 12.62 -2.79 -22.90
N ASP A 102 12.53 -2.74 -24.23
CA ASP A 102 13.69 -2.67 -25.11
C ASP A 102 13.91 -1.20 -25.52
N VAL A 103 15.09 -0.65 -25.23
CA VAL A 103 15.46 0.73 -25.58
C VAL A 103 16.58 0.70 -26.62
N GLN A 104 16.33 1.29 -27.78
CA GLN A 104 17.29 1.39 -28.88
C GLN A 104 17.58 2.85 -29.17
N CYS A 105 18.86 3.20 -29.28
CA CYS A 105 19.31 4.56 -29.56
C CYS A 105 20.08 4.57 -30.89
N GLU A 106 19.62 5.38 -31.83
CA GLU A 106 20.22 5.55 -33.16
C GLU A 106 20.58 7.02 -33.36
N PHE A 107 21.75 7.32 -33.92
CA PHE A 107 22.04 8.68 -34.38
C PHE A 107 21.40 8.87 -35.76
N ALA A 108 20.51 9.85 -35.87
CA ALA A 108 19.94 10.26 -37.15
C ALA A 108 20.57 11.60 -37.55
N ILE A 109 21.06 11.67 -38.80
CA ILE A 109 21.61 12.89 -39.38
C ILE A 109 20.61 13.37 -40.43
N ASN A 110 19.57 14.06 -39.95
CA ASN A 110 18.62 14.77 -40.80
C ASN A 110 18.76 16.25 -40.43
N GLU A 111 19.59 16.98 -41.18
CA GLU A 111 19.93 18.41 -41.02
C GLU A 111 20.74 18.78 -39.75
N ASN A 112 20.38 18.22 -38.58
CA ASN A 112 21.15 18.31 -37.33
C ASN A 112 21.37 16.91 -36.75
N ARG A 113 22.48 16.69 -36.02
CA ARG A 113 22.75 15.41 -35.33
C ARG A 113 21.74 15.23 -34.20
N GLN A 114 20.79 14.31 -34.37
CA GLN A 114 19.79 14.00 -33.35
C GLN A 114 19.96 12.56 -32.85
N LEU A 115 19.78 12.37 -31.55
CA LEU A 115 19.68 11.03 -30.95
C LEU A 115 18.23 10.58 -31.03
N LYS A 116 17.96 9.56 -31.84
CA LYS A 116 16.65 8.94 -31.97
C LYS A 116 16.57 7.76 -31.00
N THR A 117 15.70 7.85 -30.01
CA THR A 117 15.44 6.77 -29.05
C THR A 117 14.12 6.08 -29.37
N LYS A 118 14.16 4.78 -29.64
CA LYS A 118 12.99 3.90 -29.80
C LYS A 118 12.83 3.08 -28.51
N MET A 119 11.70 3.24 -27.83
CA MET A 119 11.36 2.45 -26.65
C MET A 119 10.21 1.49 -27.00
N ARG A 120 10.43 0.19 -26.82
CA ARG A 120 9.43 -0.86 -27.05
C ARG A 120 9.04 -1.48 -25.71
N PHE A 121 7.79 -1.28 -25.33
CA PHE A 121 7.19 -1.88 -24.14
C PHE A 121 6.52 -3.19 -24.54
N THR A 122 6.96 -4.31 -23.96
CA THR A 122 6.35 -5.63 -24.14
C THR A 122 5.57 -5.96 -22.88
N PHE A 123 4.28 -6.24 -23.02
CA PHE A 123 3.39 -6.57 -21.90
C PHE A 123 3.15 -8.07 -21.82
N LEU A 124 2.95 -8.56 -20.60
CA LEU A 124 2.62 -9.95 -20.35
C LEU A 124 1.30 -10.33 -21.05
N PRO A 125 1.14 -11.60 -21.49
CA PRO A 125 -0.14 -12.11 -21.95
C PRO A 125 -1.23 -12.03 -20.86
N HIS A 126 -2.48 -11.71 -21.24
CA HIS A 126 -3.60 -11.58 -20.30
C HIS A 126 -3.85 -12.85 -19.46
N SER A 127 -3.50 -14.02 -19.98
CA SER A 127 -3.62 -15.30 -19.26
C SER A 127 -2.79 -15.35 -17.98
N GLN A 128 -1.66 -14.64 -17.92
CA GLN A 128 -0.70 -14.72 -16.82
C GLN A 128 -1.10 -13.85 -15.62
N TYR A 129 -1.81 -12.74 -15.86
CA TYR A 129 -2.13 -11.79 -14.79
C TYR A 129 -3.63 -11.66 -14.47
N LYS A 130 -4.53 -12.24 -15.28
CA LYS A 130 -5.99 -12.21 -15.07
C LYS A 130 -6.45 -12.76 -13.71
N THR A 131 -5.66 -13.64 -13.09
CA THR A 131 -5.95 -14.26 -11.79
C THR A 131 -5.60 -13.36 -10.61
N GLN A 132 -4.77 -12.35 -10.83
CA GLN A 132 -4.30 -11.43 -9.79
C GLN A 132 -4.88 -10.02 -9.95
N TYR A 133 -5.17 -9.62 -11.19
CA TYR A 133 -5.61 -8.29 -11.54
C TYR A 133 -6.85 -8.31 -12.43
N ALA A 134 -7.80 -7.40 -12.17
CA ALA A 134 -9.01 -7.25 -12.98
C ALA A 134 -8.82 -6.44 -14.28
N VAL A 135 -7.60 -5.98 -14.57
CA VAL A 135 -7.30 -5.08 -15.69
C VAL A 135 -7.28 -5.83 -17.03
N LYS A 136 -7.77 -5.20 -18.10
CA LYS A 136 -7.75 -5.73 -19.47
C LYS A 136 -6.71 -5.02 -20.34
N PRO A 137 -6.17 -5.67 -21.40
CA PRO A 137 -5.18 -5.06 -22.30
C PRO A 137 -5.56 -3.67 -22.86
N PRO A 138 -6.81 -3.40 -23.30
CA PRO A 138 -7.18 -2.07 -23.78
C PRO A 138 -7.06 -0.97 -22.71
N GLN A 139 -7.29 -1.31 -21.44
CA GLN A 139 -7.16 -0.37 -20.32
C GLN A 139 -5.69 -0.04 -20.07
N ILE A 140 -4.80 -1.03 -20.20
CA ILE A 140 -3.34 -0.83 -20.08
C ILE A 140 -2.88 0.15 -21.15
N ILE A 141 -3.23 -0.10 -22.42
CA ILE A 141 -2.83 0.78 -23.52
C ILE A 141 -3.39 2.20 -23.35
N LYS A 142 -4.65 2.33 -22.95
CA LYS A 142 -5.27 3.64 -22.66
C LYS A 142 -4.53 4.38 -21.55
N HIS A 143 -4.15 3.70 -20.48
CA HIS A 143 -3.39 4.30 -19.38
C HIS A 143 -1.97 4.68 -19.81
N MET A 144 -1.31 3.84 -20.61
CA MET A 144 0.01 4.14 -21.17
C MET A 144 -0.02 5.44 -21.99
N GLN A 145 -1.01 5.58 -22.86
CA GLN A 145 -1.17 6.74 -23.73
C GLN A 145 -1.50 8.03 -22.97
N ASN A 146 -2.45 7.98 -22.03
CA ASN A 146 -2.99 9.20 -21.42
C ASN A 146 -2.20 9.68 -20.21
N ASN A 147 -1.57 8.76 -19.47
CA ASN A 147 -0.95 9.07 -18.18
C ASN A 147 0.55 8.78 -18.23
N PHE A 148 0.93 7.52 -18.48
CA PHE A 148 2.32 7.08 -18.31
C PHE A 148 3.31 7.83 -19.20
N PHE A 149 3.05 7.94 -20.51
CA PHE A 149 3.97 8.62 -21.41
C PHE A 149 4.08 10.12 -21.11
N ASN A 150 2.99 10.76 -20.68
CA ASN A 150 3.02 12.16 -20.27
C ASN A 150 3.92 12.38 -19.05
N GLU A 151 3.80 11.53 -18.03
CA GLU A 151 4.68 11.55 -16.85
C GLU A 151 6.13 11.26 -17.23
N MET A 152 6.36 10.21 -18.02
CA MET A 152 7.69 9.79 -18.48
C MET A 152 8.40 10.91 -19.25
N PHE A 153 7.75 11.50 -20.25
CA PHE A 153 8.35 12.60 -21.03
C PHE A 153 8.59 13.85 -20.18
N THR A 154 7.74 14.11 -19.18
CA THR A 154 7.95 15.21 -18.24
C THR A 154 9.22 15.00 -17.42
N ILE A 155 9.46 13.78 -16.93
CA ILE A 155 10.67 13.42 -16.19
C ILE A 155 11.91 13.50 -17.09
N ILE A 156 11.85 12.98 -18.32
CA ILE A 156 12.95 13.04 -19.28
C ILE A 156 13.35 14.49 -19.57
N ARG A 157 12.37 15.36 -19.83
CA ARG A 157 12.63 16.81 -20.06
C ARG A 157 13.23 17.48 -18.83
N LYS A 158 12.79 17.11 -17.63
CA LYS A 158 13.34 17.63 -16.38
C LYS A 158 14.80 17.22 -16.20
N GLN A 159 15.14 15.95 -16.44
CA GLN A 159 16.53 15.48 -16.36
C GLN A 159 17.43 16.09 -17.42
N ALA A 160 16.95 16.24 -18.66
CA ALA A 160 17.72 16.88 -19.72
C ALA A 160 18.11 18.32 -19.37
N LYS A 161 17.22 19.08 -18.72
CA LYS A 161 17.52 20.45 -18.25
C LYS A 161 18.55 20.48 -17.13
N THR A 162 18.54 19.52 -16.22
CA THR A 162 19.50 19.44 -15.11
C THR A 162 20.90 19.03 -15.55
N ILE A 163 21.04 18.30 -16.66
CA ILE A 163 22.34 17.86 -17.18
C ILE A 163 22.99 18.94 -18.08
N CYS A 164 22.19 19.80 -18.69
CA CYS A 164 22.65 20.85 -19.61
C CYS A 164 22.73 22.26 -18.99
N GLY A 165 22.44 22.41 -17.69
CA GLY A 165 22.58 23.67 -16.95
C GLY A 165 23.49 23.48 -15.75
#